data_AF-A0AAW8CDL0-F1
#
_entry.id   AF-A0AAW8CDL0-F1
#
_cell.length_a   1.000
_cell.length_b   1.000
_cell.length_c   1.000
_cell.angle_alpha   90.00
_cell.angle_beta   90.00
_cell.angle_gamma   90.00
#
_symmetry.space_group_name_H-M   'P 1'
#
loop_
_entity.id
_entity.type
_entity.pdbx_description
1 polymer ?
#
loop_
_entity_poly.entity_id
_entity_poly.type
_entity_poly.pdbx_seq_one_letter_code
_entity_poly.pdbx_strand_id
1 'polypeptide(L)'
;MATVNNSAFSFRVPESIKNQAFDVIAQYGLTPSQVMNMFLNEIAHTKTIPVNLDYHQPNARTLRAIEEIESGQGQTITLSDDENLVDVLNRLCK
;
A
#
# COMPACT_ATOMS: atom_id res chain seq x y z
N MET A 1 25.66 15.16 20.32
CA MET A 1 24.19 15.15 20.48
C MET A 1 23.61 15.09 19.08
N ALA A 2 22.88 14.03 18.73
CA ALA A 2 22.28 13.93 17.40
C ALA A 2 21.21 15.02 17.26
N THR A 3 21.31 15.82 16.21
CA THR A 3 20.33 16.85 15.89
C THR A 3 19.04 16.16 15.46
N VAL A 4 18.01 16.19 16.33
CA VAL A 4 16.68 15.73 15.94
C VAL A 4 16.04 16.85 15.14
N ASN A 5 16.06 16.72 13.82
CA ASN A 5 15.34 17.63 12.93
C ASN A 5 13.85 17.27 12.97
N ASN A 6 13.08 17.96 13.81
CA ASN A 6 11.64 17.81 13.87
C ASN A 6 10.98 18.58 12.71
N SER A 7 10.12 17.91 11.94
CA SER A 7 9.27 18.52 10.90
C SER A 7 7.79 18.43 11.29
N ALA A 8 7.02 19.48 11.02
CA ALA A 8 5.56 19.47 11.21
C ALA A 8 4.84 18.93 9.96
N PHE A 9 3.79 18.13 10.16
CA PHE A 9 2.96 17.57 9.10
C PHE A 9 1.49 17.95 9.34
N SER A 10 0.82 18.47 8.31
CA SER A 10 -0.61 18.78 8.35
C SER A 10 -1.32 18.21 7.12
N PHE A 11 -2.53 17.71 7.32
CA PHE A 11 -3.34 17.11 6.27
C PHE A 11 -4.82 17.39 6.54
N ARG A 12 -5.64 17.32 5.49
CA ARG A 12 -7.10 17.52 5.59
C ARG A 12 -7.78 16.19 5.85
N VAL A 13 -8.77 16.19 6.75
CA VAL A 13 -9.62 15.05 7.09
C VAL A 13 -11.05 15.54 7.26
N PRO A 14 -12.07 14.79 6.82
CA PRO A 14 -13.46 15.08 7.15
C PRO A 14 -13.65 15.19 8.67
N GLU A 15 -14.39 16.21 9.12
CA GLU A 15 -14.56 16.50 10.55
C GLU A 15 -15.20 15.35 11.33
N SER A 16 -16.18 14.67 10.74
CA SER A 16 -16.83 13.50 11.34
C SER A 16 -15.85 12.36 11.63
N ILE A 17 -14.98 12.05 10.66
CA ILE A 17 -13.96 10.99 10.79
C ILE A 17 -12.90 11.39 11.80
N LYS A 18 -12.48 12.66 11.80
CA LYS A 18 -11.51 13.19 12.77
C LYS A 18 -12.01 12.98 14.21
N ASN A 19 -13.24 13.37 14.51
CA ASN A 19 -13.79 13.28 15.86
C ASN A 19 -13.89 11.81 16.31
N GLN A 20 -14.46 10.94 15.46
CA GLN A 20 -14.57 9.51 15.76
C GLN A 20 -13.21 8.85 15.99
N ALA A 21 -12.22 9.14 15.13
CA ALA A 21 -10.88 8.59 15.28
C ALA A 21 -10.21 9.07 16.57
N PHE A 22 -10.37 10.35 16.92
CA PHE A 22 -9.75 10.93 18.12
C PHE A 22 -10.35 10.37 19.40
N ASP A 23 -11.66 10.13 19.43
CA ASP A 23 -12.33 9.48 20.56
C ASP A 23 -11.80 8.06 20.79
N VAL A 24 -11.63 7.28 19.72
CA VAL A 24 -11.04 5.94 19.81
C VAL A 24 -9.59 6.00 20.30
N ILE A 25 -8.77 6.88 19.74
CA ILE A 25 -7.37 7.07 20.15
C ILE A 25 -7.28 7.44 21.64
N ALA A 26 -8.20 8.30 22.12
CA ALA A 26 -8.27 8.68 23.53
C ALA A 26 -8.66 7.52 24.45
N GLN A 27 -9.53 6.59 23.99
CA GLN A 27 -9.87 5.38 24.75
C GLN A 27 -8.66 4.46 24.96
N TYR A 28 -7.69 4.46 24.05
CA TYR A 28 -6.41 3.77 24.21
C TYR A 28 -5.41 4.54 25.08
N GLY A 29 -5.76 5.72 25.59
CA GLY A 29 -4.87 6.57 26.39
C GLY A 29 -3.73 7.20 25.59
N LEU A 30 -3.87 7.25 24.26
CA LEU A 30 -2.87 7.80 23.35
C LEU A 30 -3.29 9.18 22.84
N THR A 31 -2.31 9.94 22.38
CA THR A 31 -2.55 11.19 21.62
C THR A 31 -2.53 10.92 20.12
N PRO A 32 -3.26 11.69 19.30
CA PRO A 32 -3.21 11.57 17.85
C PRO A 32 -1.79 11.69 17.28
N SER A 33 -0.95 12.55 17.86
CA SER A 33 0.45 12.70 17.46
C SER A 33 1.27 11.43 17.73
N GLN A 34 1.06 10.75 18.85
CA GLN A 34 1.72 9.47 19.12
C GLN A 34 1.31 8.41 18.10
N VAL A 35 0.02 8.29 17.82
CA VAL A 35 -0.49 7.31 16.85
C VAL A 35 0.05 7.59 15.45
N MET A 36 0.07 8.85 15.01
CA MET A 36 0.63 9.22 13.72
C MET A 36 2.14 8.94 13.63
N ASN A 37 2.90 9.20 14.70
CA ASN A 37 4.31 8.85 14.75
C ASN A 37 4.53 7.34 14.68
N MET A 38 3.72 6.55 15.39
CA MET A 38 3.76 5.08 15.33
C MET A 38 3.45 4.58 13.92
N PHE A 39 2.42 5.14 13.28
CA PHE A 39 2.03 4.81 11.91
C PHE A 39 3.14 5.10 10.90
N LEU A 40 3.76 6.29 10.97
CA LEU A 40 4.88 6.64 10.09
C LEU A 40 6.12 5.77 10.35
N ASN A 41 6.38 5.44 11.62
CA ASN A 41 7.49 4.58 11.99
C ASN A 41 7.31 3.16 11.44
N GLU A 42 6.11 2.61 11.55
CA GLU A 42 5.77 1.31 11.00
C GLU A 42 6.03 1.29 9.48
N ILE A 43 5.53 2.27 8.73
CA ILE A 43 5.79 2.39 7.28
C ILE A 43 7.30 2.46 6.99
N ALA A 44 8.04 3.24 7.78
CA ALA A 44 9.47 3.40 7.59
C ALA A 44 10.24 2.09 7.79
N HIS A 45 9.79 1.24 8.73
CA HIS A 45 10.42 -0.03 9.06
C HIS A 45 9.98 -1.18 8.14
N THR A 46 8.68 -1.34 7.90
CA THR A 46 8.14 -2.46 7.12
C THR A 46 8.18 -2.23 5.62
N LYS A 47 8.32 -0.97 5.19
CA LYS A 47 8.17 -0.53 3.79
C LYS A 47 6.80 -0.88 3.19
N THR A 48 5.79 -1.07 4.03
CA THR A 48 4.40 -1.35 3.64
C THR A 48 3.45 -0.37 4.33
N ILE A 49 2.25 -0.19 3.80
CA ILE A 49 1.21 0.62 4.45
C ILE A 49 0.43 -0.29 5.39
N PRO A 50 0.47 -0.08 6.73
CA PRO A 50 -0.12 -0.98 7.72
C PRO A 50 -1.61 -0.68 7.93
N VAL A 51 -2.37 -0.57 6.84
CA VAL A 51 -3.83 -0.47 6.88
C VAL A 51 -4.42 -1.52 5.96
N ASN A 52 -5.56 -2.06 6.35
CA ASN A 52 -6.32 -2.94 5.47
C ASN A 52 -6.97 -2.07 4.37
N LEU A 53 -6.60 -2.31 3.10
CA LEU A 53 -7.15 -1.63 1.93
C LEU A 53 -8.11 -2.55 1.14
N ASP A 54 -8.60 -3.63 1.76
CA ASP A 54 -9.41 -4.68 1.09
C ASP A 54 -10.78 -4.16 0.63
N TYR A 55 -11.17 -2.94 1.03
CA TYR A 55 -12.33 -2.24 0.53
C TYR A 55 -12.10 -1.55 -0.83
N HIS A 56 -10.86 -1.45 -1.30
CA HIS A 56 -10.56 -0.97 -2.64
C HIS A 56 -10.67 -2.13 -3.63
N GLN A 57 -11.67 -2.09 -4.51
CA GLN A 57 -11.61 -2.87 -5.74
C GLN A 57 -10.33 -2.51 -6.50
N PRO A 58 -9.67 -3.49 -7.15
CA PRO A 58 -8.54 -3.20 -8.02
C PRO A 58 -8.89 -2.09 -9.00
N ASN A 59 -7.89 -1.31 -9.44
CA ASN A 59 -8.17 -0.29 -10.46
C ASN A 59 -8.71 -0.96 -11.75
N ALA A 60 -9.44 -0.20 -12.57
CA ALA A 60 -10.09 -0.74 -13.77
C ALA A 60 -9.13 -1.48 -14.72
N ARG A 61 -7.85 -1.10 -14.77
CA ARG A 61 -6.83 -1.79 -15.57
C ARG A 61 -6.51 -3.16 -15.01
N THR A 62 -6.35 -3.28 -13.69
CA THR A 62 -6.11 -4.56 -13.01
C THR A 62 -7.31 -5.48 -13.11
N LEU A 63 -8.54 -4.96 -12.97
CA LEU A 63 -9.78 -5.71 -13.18
C LEU A 63 -9.84 -6.31 -14.59
N ARG A 64 -9.60 -5.49 -15.63
CA ARG A 64 -9.58 -5.97 -17.02
C ARG A 64 -8.51 -7.03 -17.26
N ALA A 65 -7.31 -6.84 -16.70
CA ALA A 65 -6.26 -7.84 -16.82
C ALA A 65 -6.66 -9.19 -16.18
N ILE A 66 -7.39 -9.17 -15.06
CA ILE A 66 -7.92 -10.38 -14.43
C ILE A 66 -8.98 -11.03 -15.34
N GLU A 67 -9.94 -10.24 -15.85
CA GLU A 67 -10.98 -10.73 -16.77
C GLU A 67 -10.40 -11.30 -18.08
N GLU A 68 -9.36 -10.70 -18.65
CA GLU A 68 -8.66 -11.19 -19.85
C GLU A 68 -8.04 -12.57 -19.60
N ILE A 69 -7.43 -12.78 -18.43
CA ILE A 69 -6.87 -14.09 -18.07
C ILE A 69 -7.99 -15.11 -17.80
N GLU A 70 -9.02 -14.75 -17.04
CA GLU A 70 -10.16 -15.64 -16.71
C GLU A 70 -10.97 -16.05 -17.95
N SER A 71 -11.12 -15.15 -18.92
CA SER A 71 -11.79 -15.42 -20.19
C SER A 71 -10.94 -16.19 -21.21
N GLY A 72 -9.69 -16.54 -20.85
CA GLY A 72 -8.77 -17.29 -21.71
C GLY A 72 -8.16 -16.47 -22.85
N GLN A 73 -8.27 -15.14 -22.79
CA GLN A 73 -7.68 -14.21 -23.77
C GLN A 73 -6.25 -13.79 -23.37
N GLY A 74 -5.80 -14.20 -22.18
CA GLY A 74 -4.47 -13.95 -21.66
C GLY A 74 -3.35 -14.63 -22.44
N GLN A 75 -2.23 -13.92 -22.61
CA GLN A 75 -1.03 -14.50 -23.18
C GLN A 75 -0.37 -15.46 -22.18
N THR A 76 -0.35 -16.75 -22.51
CA THR A 76 0.37 -17.76 -21.73
C THR A 76 1.78 -17.90 -22.29
N ILE A 77 2.77 -17.85 -21.40
CA ILE A 77 4.18 -18.06 -21.74
C ILE A 77 4.63 -19.29 -20.96
N THR A 78 5.06 -20.32 -21.66
CA THR A 78 5.65 -21.51 -21.05
C THR A 78 7.15 -21.28 -20.90
N LEU A 79 7.66 -21.49 -19.69
CA LEU A 79 9.09 -21.49 -19.42
C LEU A 79 9.63 -22.91 -19.60
N SER A 80 10.72 -23.04 -20.34
CA SER A 80 11.50 -24.28 -20.37
C SER A 80 12.34 -24.39 -19.09
N ASP A 81 12.64 -25.59 -18.60
CA ASP A 81 13.35 -25.82 -17.33
C ASP A 81 14.75 -25.16 -17.29
N ASP A 82 15.33 -24.85 -18.45
CA ASP A 82 16.63 -24.22 -18.64
C ASP A 82 16.56 -22.69 -18.87
N GLU A 83 15.37 -22.10 -19.03
CA GLU A 83 15.22 -20.66 -19.31
C GLU A 83 14.98 -19.82 -18.05
N ASN A 84 15.66 -18.68 -17.97
CA ASN A 84 15.42 -17.71 -16.90
C ASN A 84 14.16 -16.87 -17.20
N LEU A 85 13.22 -16.83 -16.26
CA LEU A 85 12.00 -16.02 -16.35
C LEU A 85 12.28 -14.55 -16.70
N VAL A 86 13.35 -13.97 -16.15
CA VAL A 86 13.71 -12.56 -16.37
C VAL A 86 14.11 -12.32 -17.83
N ASP A 87 14.82 -13.26 -18.46
CA ASP A 87 15.25 -13.14 -19.86
C ASP A 87 14.06 -13.26 -20.83
N VAL A 88 13.12 -14.14 -20.51
CA VAL A 88 11.88 -14.31 -21.30
C VAL A 88 11.02 -13.05 -21.22
N LEU A 89 10.84 -12.46 -20.03
CA LEU A 89 10.09 -11.21 -19.85
C LEU A 89 10.76 -10.03 -20.57
N ASN A 90 12.10 -9.92 -20.51
CA ASN A 90 12.84 -8.87 -21.20
C ASN A 90 12.73 -8.94 -22.73
N ARG A 91 12.52 -10.14 -23.30
CA ARG A 91 12.28 -10.31 -24.75
C ARG A 91 10.90 -9.84 -25.18
N LEU A 92 9.91 -9.90 -24.30
CA LEU A 92 8.52 -9.51 -24.57
C LEU A 92 8.30 -8.01 -24.45
N CYS A 93 9.12 -7.30 -23.66
CA CYS A 93 9.02 -5.86 -23.45
C CYS A 93 9.77 -4.99 -24.50
N LYS A 94 9.85 -5.41 -25.77
CA LYS A 94 10.40 -4.56 -26.86
C LYS A 94 9.33 -3.70 -27.52
#